data_AF-A0A962AHU8-F1
#
_entry.id   AF-A0A962AHU8-F1
#
_cell.length_a   1.000
_cell.length_b   1.000
_cell.length_c   1.000
_cell.angle_alpha   90.00
_cell.angle_beta   90.00
_cell.angle_gamma   90.00
#
_symmetry.space_group_name_H-M   'P 1'
#
loop_
_entity.id
_entity.type
_entity.pdbx_description
1 polymer ?
#
loop_
_entity_poly.entity_id
_entity_poly.type
_entity_poly.pdbx_seq_one_letter_code
_entity_poly.pdbx_strand_id
1 'polypeptide(L)' 'MGERFIMIGIYDGSLNDFEIQALVDNELGWEDEKRVRALLSADRGAKARYEMLRQQKRLLQDWWKNKKGN' A
#
# COMPACT_ATOMS: atom_id res chain seq x y z
N MET A 1 -0.35 -31.58 -20.18
CA MET A 1 0.42 -30.34 -19.97
C MET A 1 -0.51 -29.35 -19.29
N GLY A 2 -0.37 -29.19 -17.99
CA GLY A 2 -1.19 -28.29 -17.19
C GLY A 2 -0.24 -27.56 -16.25
N GLU A 3 0.31 -26.46 -16.74
CA GLU A 3 1.28 -25.66 -16.00
C GLU A 3 0.55 -24.90 -14.90
N ARG A 4 0.92 -25.20 -13.65
CA ARG A 4 0.36 -24.57 -12.46
C ARG A 4 0.93 -23.16 -12.36
N PHE A 5 0.04 -22.17 -12.42
CA PHE A 5 0.34 -20.77 -12.09
C PHE A 5 0.82 -20.70 -10.63
N ILE A 6 2.12 -20.58 -10.44
CA ILE A 6 2.72 -20.22 -9.16
C ILE A 6 2.63 -18.70 -9.05
N MET A 7 1.51 -18.22 -8.49
CA MET A 7 1.34 -16.85 -8.01
C MET A 7 2.21 -16.64 -6.76
N ILE A 8 3.51 -16.45 -6.96
CA ILE A 8 4.38 -15.88 -5.94
C ILE A 8 5.06 -14.71 -6.61
N GLY A 9 4.43 -13.54 -6.48
CA GLY A 9 4.86 -12.30 -7.08
C GLY A 9 6.24 -11.89 -6.56
N ILE A 10 7.28 -12.31 -7.27
CA ILE A 10 8.59 -11.69 -7.25
C ILE A 10 8.78 -11.14 -8.67
N TYR A 11 8.24 -9.96 -8.95
CA TYR A 11 8.57 -9.23 -10.16
C TYR A 11 9.25 -7.93 -9.75
N ASP A 12 10.57 -7.90 -10.01
CA ASP A 12 11.37 -6.70 -10.24
C ASP A 12 11.33 -5.59 -9.17
N GLY A 13 12.18 -5.69 -8.13
CA GLY A 13 12.83 -4.58 -7.40
C GLY A 13 12.03 -3.36 -6.89
N SER A 14 10.73 -3.31 -7.12
CA SER A 14 9.87 -2.16 -7.08
C SER A 14 8.77 -2.47 -6.08
N LEU A 15 8.57 -1.54 -5.16
CA LEU A 15 7.54 -1.62 -4.14
C LEU A 15 6.17 -1.86 -4.79
N ASN A 16 5.49 -2.95 -4.42
CA ASN A 16 4.20 -3.27 -5.03
C ASN A 16 3.09 -2.37 -4.46
N ASP A 17 2.11 -1.99 -5.27
CA ASP A 17 0.99 -1.14 -4.83
C ASP A 17 0.23 -1.80 -3.66
N PHE A 18 0.15 -3.14 -3.64
CA PHE A 18 -0.40 -3.92 -2.53
C PHE A 18 0.36 -3.74 -1.21
N GLU A 19 1.70 -3.67 -1.24
CA GLU A 19 2.50 -3.45 -0.03
C GLU A 19 2.31 -2.01 0.50
N ILE A 20 2.16 -1.04 -0.41
CA ILE A 20 1.84 0.35 -0.05
C ILE A 20 0.44 0.42 0.57
N GLN A 21 -0.53 -0.27 -0.03
CA GLN A 21 -1.90 -0.33 0.47
C GLN A 21 -1.96 -0.99 1.85
N ALA A 22 -1.28 -2.13 2.03
CA ALA A 22 -1.19 -2.81 3.33
C ALA A 22 -0.52 -1.92 4.39
N LEU A 23 0.47 -1.10 4.02
CA LEU A 23 1.05 -0.10 4.91
C LEU A 23 0.04 0.98 5.31
N VAL A 24 -0.75 1.48 4.35
CA VAL A 24 -1.82 2.47 4.59
C VAL A 24 -2.98 1.89 5.40
N ASP A 25 -3.22 0.59 5.29
CA ASP A 25 -4.23 -0.13 6.07
C ASP A 25 -3.73 -0.62 7.43
N ASN A 26 -2.41 -0.54 7.67
CA ASN A 26 -1.74 -1.05 8.86
C ASN A 26 -1.91 -2.59 9.02
N GLU A 27 -2.01 -3.28 7.89
CA GLU A 27 -2.11 -4.75 7.81
C GLU A 27 -0.73 -5.43 7.73
N LEU A 28 0.35 -4.65 7.65
CA LEU A 28 1.71 -5.17 7.64
C LEU A 28 2.20 -5.49 9.06
N GLY A 29 2.90 -6.62 9.19
CA GLY A 29 3.69 -6.93 10.38
C GLY A 29 4.84 -5.94 10.58
N TRP A 30 5.43 -5.94 11.77
CA TRP A 30 6.52 -5.01 12.13
C TRP A 30 7.73 -5.09 11.20
N GLU A 31 8.09 -6.30 10.76
CA GLU A 31 9.24 -6.53 9.88
C GLU A 31 8.97 -6.05 8.45
N ASP A 32 7.78 -6.33 7.91
CA ASP A 32 7.36 -5.87 6.58
C ASP A 32 7.16 -4.36 6.54
N GLU A 33 6.57 -3.76 7.57
CA GLU A 33 6.45 -2.30 7.68
C GLU A 33 7.83 -1.63 7.60
N LYS A 34 8.83 -2.15 8.34
CA LYS A 34 10.18 -1.60 8.32
C LYS A 34 10.82 -1.69 6.94
N ARG A 35 10.64 -2.82 6.25
CA ARG A 35 11.13 -3.04 4.89
C ARG A 35 10.47 -2.11 3.88
N VAL A 36 9.15 -2.02 3.90
CA VAL A 36 8.36 -1.15 3.01
C VAL A 36 8.71 0.32 3.26
N ARG A 37 8.85 0.75 4.52
CA ARG A 37 9.31 2.11 4.85
C ARG A 37 10.71 2.41 4.34
N ALA A 38 11.64 1.45 4.43
CA ALA A 38 13.00 1.62 3.92
C ALA A 38 12.99 1.80 2.38
N LEU A 39 12.19 1.00 1.68
CA LEU A 39 12.00 1.08 0.24
C LEU A 39 11.28 2.38 -0.18
N LEU A 40 10.27 2.83 0.57
CA LEU A 40 9.61 4.13 0.40
C LEU A 40 10.57 5.32 0.57
N SER A 41 11.57 5.18 1.45
CA SER A 41 12.59 6.22 1.63
C SER A 41 13.60 6.24 0.48
N ALA A 42 13.83 5.10 -0.17
CA ALA A 42 14.74 4.99 -1.30
C ALA A 42 14.07 5.43 -2.62
N ASP A 43 12.76 5.24 -2.77
CA ASP A 43 12.02 5.53 -3.99
C ASP A 43 11.04 6.70 -3.85
N ARG A 44 11.30 7.81 -4.56
CA ARG A 44 10.44 9.00 -4.52
C ARG A 44 9.07 8.77 -5.17
N GLY A 45 8.96 7.86 -6.14
CA GLY A 45 7.70 7.53 -6.81
C GLY A 45 6.76 6.76 -5.87
N ALA A 46 7.28 5.76 -5.18
CA ALA A 46 6.58 5.00 -4.16
C ALA A 46 6.12 5.90 -3.00
N LYS A 47 6.96 6.86 -2.57
CA LYS A 47 6.57 7.85 -1.56
C LYS A 47 5.39 8.71 -2.02
N ALA A 48 5.41 9.20 -3.26
CA ALA A 48 4.30 9.98 -3.81
C ALA A 48 3.01 9.14 -3.89
N ARG A 49 3.14 7.86 -4.27
CA ARG A 49 2.02 6.92 -4.32
C ARG A 49 1.42 6.64 -2.95
N TYR A 50 2.25 6.44 -1.94
CA TYR A 50 1.83 6.28 -0.54
C TYR A 50 1.03 7.49 -0.03
N GLU A 51 1.53 8.70 -0.26
CA GLU A 51 0.85 9.93 0.17
C GLU A 51 -0.50 10.11 -0.55
N MET A 52 -0.56 9.79 -1.85
CA MET A 52 -1.80 9.83 -2.62
C MET A 52 -2.85 8.85 -2.07
N LEU A 53 -2.48 7.59 -1.82
CA LEU A 53 -3.37 6.57 -1.25
C LEU A 53 -3.86 6.96 0.15
N ARG A 54 -2.96 7.51 0.97
CA ARG A 54 -3.29 8.02 2.30
C ARG A 54 -4.30 9.17 2.24
N GLN A 55 -4.13 10.10 1.30
CA GLN A 55 -5.08 11.20 1.08
C GLN A 55 -6.44 10.68 0.60
N GLN A 56 -6.48 9.74 -0.34
CA GLN A 56 -7.73 9.14 -0.80
C GLN A 56 -8.50 8.47 0.34
N LYS A 57 -7.81 7.68 1.18
CA LYS A 57 -8.43 7.06 2.36
C LYS A 57 -8.95 8.10 3.35
N ARG A 58 -8.19 9.18 3.58
CA ARG A 58 -8.63 10.29 4.44
C ARG A 58 -9.89 10.98 3.89
N LEU A 59 -9.95 11.26 2.59
CA LEU A 59 -11.12 11.86 1.94
C LEU A 59 -12.35 10.96 2.04
N LEU A 60 -12.19 9.65 1.85
CA LEU A 60 -13.27 8.67 2.03
C LEU A 60 -13.76 8.63 3.48
N GLN A 61 -12.84 8.65 4.46
CA GLN A 61 -13.20 8.73 5.88
C GLN A 61 -13.93 10.02 6.22
N ASP A 62 -13.47 11.16 5.69
CA ASP A 62 -14.09 12.46 5.91
C ASP A 62 -15.49 12.52 5.30
N TRP A 63 -15.64 12.06 4.06
CA TRP A 63 -16.94 11.91 3.41
C TRP A 63 -17.88 11.00 4.22
N TRP A 64 -17.38 9.85 4.70
CA TRP A 64 -18.17 8.93 5.50
C TRP A 64 -18.63 9.56 6.82
N LYS A 65 -17.74 10.30 7.50
CA LYS A 65 -18.09 11.05 8.73
C LYS A 65 -19.14 12.12 8.46
N ASN A 66 -18.97 12.91 7.40
CA ASN A 66 -19.93 13.91 6.98
C ASN A 66 -21.30 13.29 6.61
N LYS A 67 -21.31 12.13 5.95
CA LYS A 67 -22.53 11.40 5.60
C LYS A 67 -23.24 10.80 6.82
N LYS A 68 -22.51 10.40 7.87
CA LYS A 68 -23.09 9.83 9.11
C LYS A 68 -23.56 10.88 10.10
N GLY A 69 -23.10 12.13 9.95
CA GLY A 69 -23.46 13.27 10.80
C GLY A 69 -24.64 14.10 10.26
N ASN A 70 -25.23 13.71 9.13
CA ASN A 70 -26.44 14.26 8.52
C ASN A 70 -27.49 13.15 8.41
#